data_AF-A0A017H7D0-F1
#
_entry.id   AF-A0A017H7D0-F1
#
_cell.length_a   1.000
_cell.length_b   1.000
_cell.length_c   1.000
_cell.angle_alpha   90.00
_cell.angle_beta   90.00
_cell.angle_gamma   90.00
#
_symmetry.space_group_name_H-M   'P 1'
#
loop_
_entity.id
_entity.type
_entity.pdbx_description
1 polymer ?
#
loop_
_entity_poly.entity_id
_entity_poly.type
_entity_poly.pdbx_seq_one_letter_code
_entity_poly.pdbx_strand_id
1 'polypeptide(L)' 'MQTCFLYVNGEVISNNSVRELFGIDEKDKYKASRIIKDTLEAKFIKPVDENTAPRYMKYIPFWA' A
#
# COMPACT_ATOMS: atom_id res chain seq x y z
N MET A 1 -4.90 4.62 8.87
CA MET A 1 -6.22 5.12 8.43
C MET A 1 -6.24 5.57 6.96
N GLN A 2 -5.11 5.98 6.37
CA GLN A 2 -5.04 6.48 4.99
C GLN A 2 -5.71 5.59 3.94
N THR A 3 -5.48 4.28 3.95
CA THR A 3 -6.08 3.36 2.97
C THR A 3 -7.61 3.35 3.01
N CYS A 4 -8.21 3.41 4.22
CA CYS A 4 -9.66 3.50 4.36
C CYS A 4 -10.20 4.82 3.82
N PHE A 5 -9.50 5.93 4.08
CA PHE A 5 -9.88 7.25 3.58
C PHE A 5 -9.79 7.33 2.05
N LEU A 6 -8.72 6.80 1.44
CA LEU A 6 -8.60 6.77 -0.01
C LEU A 6 -9.73 5.93 -0.64
N TYR A 7 -10.01 4.75 -0.07
CA TYR A 7 -11.06 3.87 -0.60
C TYR A 7 -12.45 4.53 -0.61
N VAL A 8 -12.85 5.21 0.46
CA VAL A 8 -14.16 5.90 0.50
C VAL A 8 -14.25 7.06 -0.49
N ASN A 9 -13.11 7.62 -0.91
CA ASN A 9 -13.03 8.62 -1.98
C ASN A 9 -12.89 7.99 -3.39
N GLY A 10 -12.93 6.67 -3.52
CA GLY A 10 -12.75 5.96 -4.80
C GLY A 10 -11.29 5.85 -5.25
N GLU A 11 -10.34 6.13 -4.38
CA GLU A 11 -8.90 6.07 -4.63
C GLU A 11 -8.26 4.82 -4.01
N VAL A 12 -7.02 4.53 -4.42
CA VAL A 12 -6.26 3.35 -3.99
C VAL A 12 -4.84 3.73 -3.61
N ILE A 13 -4.25 3.02 -2.65
CA ILE A 13 -2.87 3.31 -2.23
C ILE A 13 -1.88 2.51 -3.07
N SER A 14 -0.84 3.17 -3.56
CA SER A 14 0.27 2.54 -4.30
C SER A 14 1.53 2.44 -3.46
N ASN A 15 2.54 1.69 -3.92
CA ASN A 15 3.86 1.67 -3.28
C ASN A 15 4.48 3.07 -3.14
N ASN A 16 4.29 3.96 -4.13
CA ASN A 16 4.80 5.32 -4.09
C ASN A 16 4.06 6.15 -3.03
N SER A 17 2.74 6.04 -2.98
CA SER A 17 1.92 6.72 -1.97
C SER A 17 2.31 6.33 -0.54
N VAL A 18 2.68 5.06 -0.31
CA VAL A 18 3.20 4.62 0.99
C VAL A 18 4.52 5.31 1.32
N ARG A 19 5.42 5.44 0.34
CA ARG A 19 6.71 6.11 0.56
C ARG A 19 6.54 7.59 0.87
N GLU A 20 5.69 8.27 0.12
CA GLU A 20 5.36 9.68 0.36
C GLU A 20 4.71 9.88 1.74
N LEU A 21 3.73 9.03 2.10
CA LEU A 21 3.03 9.08 3.38
C LEU A 21 3.98 8.98 4.58
N PHE A 22 4.99 8.13 4.49
CA PHE A 22 5.96 7.91 5.57
C PHE A 22 7.26 8.73 5.39
N GLY A 23 7.37 9.58 4.38
CA GLY A 23 8.58 10.36 4.11
C GLY A 23 9.82 9.49 3.83
N ILE A 24 9.65 8.36 3.16
CA ILE A 24 10.72 7.38 2.90
C ILE A 24 11.51 7.76 1.66
N ASP A 25 12.78 8.11 1.88
CA ASP A 25 13.76 8.42 0.83
C ASP A 25 14.01 7.23 -0.12
N GLU A 26 14.44 7.50 -1.35
CA GLU A 26 14.82 6.49 -2.36
C GLU A 26 15.82 5.46 -1.83
N LYS A 27 16.83 5.89 -1.06
CA LYS A 27 17.82 4.98 -0.48
C LYS A 27 17.21 3.97 0.49
N ASP A 28 16.05 4.30 1.07
CA ASP A 28 15.36 3.54 2.10
C ASP A 28 14.08 2.86 1.59
N LYS A 29 13.90 2.74 0.27
CA LYS A 29 12.71 2.12 -0.35
C LYS A 29 12.33 0.75 0.22
N TYR A 30 13.31 -0.02 0.71
CA TYR A 30 13.09 -1.33 1.34
C TYR A 30 12.21 -1.25 2.60
N LYS A 31 12.24 -0.13 3.34
CA LYS A 31 11.39 0.10 4.51
C LYS A 31 9.91 0.11 4.13
N ALA A 32 9.57 0.76 3.02
CA ALA A 32 8.20 0.78 2.51
C ALA A 32 7.73 -0.62 2.10
N SER A 33 8.56 -1.39 1.40
CA SER A 33 8.23 -2.77 1.06
C SER A 33 7.98 -3.64 2.29
N ARG A 34 8.76 -3.45 3.37
CA ARG A 34 8.56 -4.16 4.63
C ARG A 34 7.24 -3.76 5.31
N ILE A 35 6.95 -2.46 5.41
CA ILE A 35 5.68 -1.96 5.96
C ILE A 35 4.49 -2.56 5.21
N ILE A 36 4.53 -2.56 3.88
CA ILE A 36 3.46 -3.11 3.05
C ILE A 36 3.28 -4.60 3.32
N LYS A 37 4.38 -5.36 3.33
CA LYS A 37 4.35 -6.80 3.62
C LYS A 37 3.76 -7.09 4.99
N ASP A 38 4.24 -6.42 6.04
CA ASP A 38 3.75 -6.61 7.42
C ASP A 38 2.26 -6.25 7.51
N THR A 39 1.81 -5.23 6.77
CA THR A 39 0.40 -4.79 6.72
C THR A 39 -0.51 -5.77 5.98
N LEU A 40 0.00 -6.41 4.91
CA LEU A 40 -0.68 -7.50 4.20
C LEU A 40 -0.82 -8.74 5.09
N GLU A 41 0.26 -9.15 5.75
CA GLU A 41 0.27 -10.29 6.67
C GLU A 41 -0.68 -10.08 7.85
N ALA A 42 -0.75 -8.85 8.38
CA ALA A 42 -1.68 -8.45 9.43
C ALA A 42 -3.14 -8.31 8.94
N LYS A 43 -3.43 -8.52 7.65
CA LYS A 43 -4.77 -8.40 7.06
C LYS A 43 -5.41 -7.03 7.28
N PHE A 44 -4.63 -5.96 7.17
CA PHE A 44 -5.17 -4.59 7.17
C PHE A 44 -5.41 -4.06 5.76
N ILE A 45 -4.64 -4.52 4.78
CA ILE A 45 -4.81 -4.20 3.36
C ILE A 45 -4.81 -5.48 2.54
N LYS A 46 -5.30 -5.40 1.30
CA LYS A 46 -5.19 -6.45 0.28
C LYS A 46 -4.89 -5.85 -1.09
N PRO A 47 -4.24 -6.59 -2.00
CA PRO A 47 -4.01 -6.13 -3.36
C PRO A 47 -5.33 -5.97 -4.12
N VAL A 48 -5.38 -4.97 -5.01
CA VAL A 48 -6.52 -4.78 -5.93
C VAL A 48 -6.53 -5.87 -7.01
N ASP A 49 -5.36 -6.21 -7.53
CA ASP A 49 -5.14 -7.32 -8.46
C ASP A 49 -3.85 -8.04 -8.07
N GLU A 50 -3.95 -9.33 -7.74
CA GLU A 50 -2.84 -10.17 -7.31
C GLU A 50 -1.83 -10.48 -8.43
N ASN A 51 -2.27 -10.39 -9.70
CA ASN A 51 -1.44 -10.72 -10.86
C ASN A 51 -0.64 -9.51 -11.39
N THR A 52 -0.89 -8.33 -10.83
CA THR A 52 -0.20 -7.11 -11.23
C THR A 52 1.28 -7.16 -10.85
N ALA A 53 2.15 -6.73 -11.76
CA ALA A 53 3.58 -6.67 -11.50
C ALA A 53 3.90 -5.80 -10.26
N PRO A 54 4.91 -6.14 -9.44
CA PRO A 54 5.18 -5.49 -8.15
C PRO A 54 5.26 -3.95 -8.22
N ARG A 55 5.76 -3.39 -9.34
CA ARG A 55 5.87 -1.95 -9.56
C ARG A 55 4.51 -1.22 -9.59
N TYR A 56 3.47 -1.90 -10.05
CA TYR A 56 2.13 -1.33 -10.26
C TYR A 56 1.12 -1.78 -9.19
N MET A 57 1.60 -2.50 -8.16
CA MET A 57 0.75 -2.95 -7.07
C MET A 57 0.03 -1.80 -6.38
N LYS A 58 -1.26 -2.02 -6.17
CA LYS A 58 -2.20 -1.11 -5.50
C LYS A 58 -2.93 -1.90 -4.44
N TYR A 59 -3.30 -1.22 -3.35
CA TYR A 59 -3.93 -1.85 -2.20
C TYR A 59 -5.19 -1.09 -1.77
N ILE A 60 -6.12 -1.86 -1.20
CA ILE A 60 -7.36 -1.38 -0.59
C ILE A 60 -7.49 -1.94 0.84
N PRO A 61 -8.40 -1.42 1.67
CA PRO A 61 -8.63 -1.99 3.00
C PRO A 61 -9.00 -3.47 2.89
N PHE A 62 -8.56 -4.28 3.85
CA PHE A 62 -8.78 -5.72 3.80
C PHE A 62 -10.28 -6.12 3.75
N TRP A 63 -11.13 -5.34 4.41
CA TRP A 63 -12.59 -5.56 4.47
C TRP A 63 -13.35 -5.13 3.21
N ALA A 64 -12.70 -4.37 2.33
CA ALA A 64 -13.32 -3.72 1.17
C ALA A 64 -13.35 -4.61 -0.08
#